data_AF-A0A246JX14-F1
#
_entry.id   AF-A0A246JX14-F1
#
_cell.length_a   1.000
_cell.length_b   1.000
_cell.length_c   1.000
_cell.angle_alpha   90.00
_cell.angle_beta   90.00
_cell.angle_gamma   90.00
#
_symmetry.space_group_name_H-M   'P 1'
#
loop_
_entity.id
_entity.type
_entity.pdbx_description
1 polymer ?
#
loop_
_entity_poly.entity_id
_entity_poly.type
_entity_poly.pdbx_seq_one_letter_code
_entity_poly.pdbx_strand_id
1 'polypeptide(L)'
;MIPVDNKPITQLPIVPTAVLMKHRAFEEFDNRFRSCARLLQSLWRQSQKLPIGTFTPRFGRKRTIGSLISTAAGTEGRNFLTPAIAEVARLEAAYQEPNALIDQNRLFCNLLSSMPLAFNACAPLRQDRDLAARVLRSIIPGIDLKVVCDILFEHSPGRQDPTLTGDRSAFDVAFIYERSDGQRGFIGIECKYTETGNEPAPPELNPRYTDLAHSSGLFKEPDHAALRVNPFQQLFREHLLTQAAVMRGDYAEAYFVLVAPRLNHLVQNSAALYACFLTKPTEGQVPFVNVHLEQLVDAYGWAGAYDHAAALHERYLDWSKVDEVVRDAVKAKAEVWPTEKGEEPKTATVRIPKSKAA
;
A
#
# COMPACT_ATOMS: atom_id res chain seq x y z
N MET A 1 -6.06 20.09 7.97
CA MET A 1 -6.01 21.35 7.20
C MET A 1 -6.67 21.11 5.86
N ILE A 2 -7.41 22.08 5.31
CA ILE A 2 -8.00 21.97 3.98
C ILE A 2 -6.85 22.01 2.96
N PRO A 3 -6.77 21.07 1.99
CA PRO A 3 -5.75 21.13 0.95
C PRO A 3 -5.83 22.46 0.21
N VAL A 4 -4.67 23.08 -0.03
CA VAL A 4 -4.56 24.29 -0.86
C VAL A 4 -4.35 23.83 -2.30
N ASP A 5 -5.02 24.49 -3.24
CA ASP A 5 -4.91 24.18 -4.67
C ASP A 5 -3.44 24.17 -5.10
N ASN A 6 -3.07 23.21 -5.96
CA ASN A 6 -1.72 22.97 -6.45
C ASN A 6 -0.66 22.62 -5.38
N LYS A 7 -1.06 22.27 -4.15
CA LYS A 7 -0.17 21.66 -3.15
C LYS A 7 -0.46 20.18 -2.95
N PRO A 8 0.56 19.35 -2.64
CA PRO A 8 0.35 17.95 -2.31
C PRO A 8 -0.62 17.79 -1.14
N ILE A 9 -1.54 16.82 -1.24
CA ILE A 9 -2.42 16.46 -0.14
C ILE A 9 -1.59 15.78 0.94
N THR A 10 -1.46 16.45 2.09
CA THR A 10 -0.72 15.93 3.25
C THR A 10 -1.62 15.30 4.30
N GLN A 11 -2.94 15.45 4.16
CA GLN A 11 -3.93 14.86 5.04
C GLN A 11 -5.18 14.51 4.23
N LEU A 12 -5.56 13.24 4.26
CA LEU A 12 -6.80 12.78 3.61
C LEU A 12 -8.03 13.36 4.32
N PRO A 13 -9.12 13.63 3.57
CA PRO A 13 -10.36 14.13 4.15
C PRO A 13 -11.08 13.05 4.97
N ILE A 14 -12.03 13.47 5.81
CA ILE A 14 -13.10 12.59 6.28
C ILE A 14 -14.20 12.66 5.23
N VAL A 15 -14.37 11.58 4.46
CA VAL A 15 -15.34 11.55 3.36
C VAL A 15 -16.76 11.51 3.94
N PRO A 16 -17.68 12.41 3.52
CA PRO A 16 -19.06 12.35 3.97
C PRO A 16 -19.74 11.02 3.64
N THR A 17 -20.51 10.45 4.58
CA THR A 17 -21.20 9.16 4.40
C THR A 17 -22.07 9.11 3.14
N ALA A 18 -22.74 10.22 2.80
CA ALA A 18 -23.56 10.30 1.59
C ALA A 18 -22.73 10.10 0.30
N VAL A 19 -21.50 10.63 0.26
CA VAL A 19 -20.56 10.41 -0.85
C VAL A 19 -20.16 8.95 -0.92
N LEU A 20 -19.75 8.38 0.21
CA LEU A 20 -19.36 6.96 0.28
C LEU A 20 -20.51 6.04 -0.19
N MET A 21 -21.74 6.30 0.25
CA MET A 21 -22.92 5.53 -0.17
C MET A 21 -23.20 5.68 -1.67
N LYS A 22 -23.15 6.91 -2.21
CA LYS A 22 -23.32 7.21 -3.63
C LYS A 22 -22.36 6.40 -4.51
N HIS A 23 -21.11 6.27 -4.08
CA HIS A 23 -20.07 5.53 -4.81
C HIS A 23 -19.90 4.08 -4.35
N ARG A 24 -20.84 3.52 -3.57
CA ARG A 24 -20.77 2.14 -3.04
C ARG A 24 -19.47 1.84 -2.28
N ALA A 25 -18.89 2.84 -1.62
CA ALA A 25 -17.63 2.79 -0.89
C ALA A 25 -17.81 2.95 0.64
N PHE A 26 -19.03 2.84 1.16
CA PHE A 26 -19.27 2.94 2.60
C PHE A 26 -19.01 1.60 3.31
N GLU A 27 -18.10 1.64 4.28
CA GLU A 27 -17.86 0.60 5.29
C GLU A 27 -17.74 1.26 6.66
N GLU A 28 -18.48 0.75 7.63
CA GLU A 28 -18.60 1.38 8.96
C GLU A 28 -17.26 1.45 9.71
N PHE A 29 -16.43 0.44 9.58
CA PHE A 29 -15.17 0.29 10.32
C PHE A 29 -13.92 0.65 9.49
N ASP A 30 -14.09 1.28 8.34
CA ASP A 30 -12.94 1.78 7.59
C ASP A 30 -12.29 2.94 8.36
N ASN A 31 -10.97 2.84 8.58
CA ASN A 31 -10.19 4.00 8.98
C ASN A 31 -10.16 5.05 7.85
N ARG A 32 -9.67 6.26 8.17
CA ARG A 32 -9.64 7.39 7.22
C ARG A 32 -8.93 7.05 5.91
N PHE A 33 -7.76 6.41 5.96
CA PHE A 33 -7.01 6.04 4.77
C PHE A 33 -7.80 5.04 3.92
N ARG A 34 -8.27 3.95 4.55
CA ARG A 34 -9.01 2.88 3.87
C ARG A 34 -10.30 3.39 3.23
N SER A 35 -11.03 4.29 3.90
CA SER A 35 -12.23 4.92 3.36
C SER A 35 -11.93 5.73 2.09
N CYS A 36 -10.87 6.55 2.11
CA CYS A 36 -10.44 7.32 0.94
C CYS A 36 -9.93 6.42 -0.19
N ALA A 37 -9.11 5.42 0.11
CA ALA A 37 -8.62 4.44 -0.86
C ALA A 37 -9.78 3.65 -1.49
N ARG A 38 -10.79 3.26 -0.70
CA ARG A 38 -11.98 2.56 -1.21
C ARG A 38 -12.79 3.43 -2.16
N LEU A 39 -12.95 4.72 -1.82
CA LEU A 39 -13.58 5.67 -2.72
C LEU A 39 -12.77 5.83 -4.01
N LEU A 40 -11.44 5.99 -3.92
CA LEU A 40 -10.55 6.09 -5.07
C LEU A 40 -10.68 4.87 -5.99
N GLN A 41 -10.65 3.66 -5.44
CA GLN A 41 -10.85 2.44 -6.23
C GLN A 41 -12.23 2.37 -6.90
N SER A 42 -13.28 2.87 -6.24
CA SER A 42 -14.62 2.93 -6.84
C SER A 42 -14.69 3.94 -7.99
N LEU A 43 -14.06 5.11 -7.84
CA LEU A 43 -13.97 6.13 -8.90
C LEU A 43 -13.16 5.61 -10.10
N TRP A 44 -12.03 4.95 -9.84
CA TRP A 44 -11.23 4.32 -10.89
C TRP A 44 -12.01 3.22 -11.62
N ARG A 45 -12.72 2.33 -10.89
CA ARG A 45 -13.60 1.33 -11.51
C ARG A 45 -14.63 1.97 -12.44
N GLN A 46 -15.23 3.08 -12.00
CA GLN A 46 -16.24 3.82 -12.77
C GLN A 46 -15.65 4.43 -14.05
N SER A 47 -14.47 5.07 -13.98
CA SER A 47 -13.81 5.63 -15.17
C SER A 47 -13.42 4.56 -16.18
N GLN A 48 -13.02 3.38 -15.70
CA GLN A 48 -12.71 2.21 -16.53
C GLN A 48 -13.94 1.45 -17.02
N LYS A 49 -15.16 1.90 -16.67
CA LYS A 49 -16.46 1.26 -17.01
C LYS A 49 -16.53 -0.21 -16.59
N LEU A 50 -15.88 -0.58 -15.49
CA LEU A 50 -15.83 -1.96 -15.03
C LEU A 50 -17.11 -2.32 -14.24
N PRO A 51 -17.76 -3.47 -14.53
CA PRO A 51 -18.91 -3.92 -13.77
C PRO A 51 -18.58 -4.10 -12.29
N ILE A 52 -19.46 -3.62 -11.41
CA ILE A 52 -19.28 -3.71 -9.95
C ILE A 52 -19.37 -5.14 -9.44
N GLY A 53 -18.50 -5.48 -8.49
CA GLY A 53 -18.48 -6.77 -7.81
C GLY A 53 -19.38 -6.83 -6.58
N THR A 54 -19.42 -8.00 -5.97
CA THR A 54 -20.22 -8.26 -4.76
C THR A 54 -19.39 -8.83 -3.64
N PHE A 55 -19.62 -8.33 -2.44
CA PHE A 55 -19.06 -8.84 -1.19
C PHE A 55 -20.12 -9.63 -0.43
N THR A 56 -19.74 -10.80 0.05
CA THR A 56 -20.57 -11.63 0.93
C THR A 56 -19.90 -11.66 2.30
N PRO A 57 -20.43 -10.95 3.31
CA PRO A 57 -19.87 -11.02 4.66
C PRO A 57 -20.11 -12.41 5.27
N ARG A 58 -19.30 -12.80 6.25
CA ARG A 58 -19.50 -14.04 7.04
C ARG A 58 -20.88 -14.06 7.71
N PHE A 59 -21.34 -12.90 8.18
CA PHE A 59 -22.66 -12.69 8.74
C PHE A 59 -23.33 -11.53 7.99
N GLY A 60 -24.52 -11.76 7.43
CA GLY A 60 -25.27 -10.73 6.71
C GLY A 60 -25.56 -11.10 5.25
N ARG A 61 -26.05 -10.12 4.48
CA ARG A 61 -26.48 -10.32 3.09
C ARG A 61 -25.39 -9.90 2.10
N LYS A 62 -25.34 -10.61 0.98
CA LYS A 62 -24.55 -10.24 -0.19
C LYS A 62 -24.92 -8.82 -0.64
N ARG A 63 -23.91 -7.99 -0.90
CA ARG A 63 -24.09 -6.60 -1.37
C ARG A 63 -23.04 -6.21 -2.38
N THR A 64 -23.36 -5.26 -3.23
CA THR A 64 -22.38 -4.66 -4.15
C THR A 64 -21.45 -3.71 -3.40
N ILE A 65 -20.17 -3.70 -3.77
CA ILE A 65 -19.18 -2.78 -3.21
C ILE A 65 -18.30 -2.25 -4.35
N GLY A 66 -18.06 -0.93 -4.35
CA GLY A 66 -17.43 -0.21 -5.45
C GLY A 66 -15.97 -0.56 -5.67
N SER A 67 -15.30 -1.06 -4.64
CA SER A 67 -13.91 -1.52 -4.70
C SER A 67 -13.74 -2.98 -5.13
N LEU A 68 -14.82 -3.65 -5.54
CA LEU A 68 -14.76 -4.95 -6.20
C LEU A 68 -15.23 -4.81 -7.65
N ILE A 69 -14.69 -5.65 -8.52
CA ILE A 69 -15.21 -5.86 -9.88
C ILE A 69 -15.96 -7.20 -9.96
N SER A 70 -16.84 -7.33 -10.97
CA SER A 70 -17.54 -8.59 -11.22
C SER A 70 -16.56 -9.73 -11.51
N THR A 71 -16.95 -10.96 -11.21
CA THR A 71 -16.14 -12.16 -11.49
C THR A 71 -15.78 -12.26 -12.98
N ALA A 72 -16.70 -11.94 -13.89
CA ALA A 72 -16.42 -11.95 -15.34
C ALA A 72 -15.28 -11.00 -15.72
N ALA A 73 -15.33 -9.75 -15.24
CA ALA A 73 -14.26 -8.79 -15.44
C ALA A 73 -12.94 -9.22 -14.75
N GLY A 74 -13.03 -9.87 -13.59
CA GLY A 74 -11.88 -10.47 -12.91
C GLY A 74 -11.21 -11.58 -13.73
N THR A 75 -11.99 -12.49 -14.31
CA THR A 75 -11.51 -13.55 -15.21
C THR A 75 -10.81 -12.98 -16.45
N GLU A 76 -11.36 -11.89 -17.00
CA GLU A 76 -10.73 -11.13 -18.09
C GLU A 76 -9.44 -10.41 -17.68
N GLY A 77 -9.09 -10.37 -16.38
CA GLY A 77 -7.88 -9.75 -15.87
C GLY A 77 -7.99 -8.23 -15.74
N ARG A 78 -9.21 -7.69 -15.68
CA ARG A 78 -9.46 -6.24 -15.64
C ARG A 78 -9.08 -5.56 -14.33
N ASN A 79 -8.62 -6.34 -13.34
CA ASN A 79 -7.99 -5.81 -12.13
C ASN A 79 -6.50 -5.45 -12.34
N PHE A 80 -5.94 -5.62 -13.53
CA PHE A 80 -4.54 -5.27 -13.82
C PHE A 80 -4.44 -4.10 -14.79
N LEU A 81 -3.36 -3.33 -14.69
CA LEU A 81 -3.13 -2.15 -15.51
C LEU A 81 -2.92 -2.48 -16.99
N THR A 82 -2.39 -3.67 -17.29
CA THR A 82 -2.17 -4.14 -18.66
C THR A 82 -2.51 -5.63 -18.80
N PRO A 83 -2.82 -6.11 -20.02
CA PRO A 83 -3.02 -7.54 -20.28
C PRO A 83 -1.79 -8.39 -19.93
N ALA A 84 -0.58 -7.85 -20.14
CA ALA A 84 0.69 -8.49 -19.82
C ALA A 84 0.83 -8.77 -18.31
N ILE A 85 0.42 -7.83 -17.45
CA ILE A 85 0.40 -8.04 -16.00
C ILE A 85 -0.65 -9.10 -15.62
N ALA A 86 -1.82 -9.07 -16.28
CA ALA A 86 -2.87 -10.07 -16.05
C ALA A 86 -2.42 -11.48 -16.43
N GLU A 87 -1.63 -11.63 -17.49
CA GLU A 87 -1.03 -12.90 -17.89
C GLU A 87 -0.07 -13.42 -16.81
N VAL A 88 0.86 -12.59 -16.33
CA VAL A 88 1.77 -12.97 -15.22
C VAL A 88 0.96 -13.39 -13.99
N ALA A 89 -0.04 -12.62 -13.58
CA ALA A 89 -0.87 -12.97 -12.43
C ALA A 89 -1.63 -14.30 -12.57
N ARG A 90 -2.08 -14.64 -13.78
CA ARG A 90 -2.72 -15.95 -14.05
C ARG A 90 -1.71 -17.09 -13.98
N LEU A 91 -0.51 -16.91 -14.54
CA LEU A 91 0.55 -17.90 -14.48
C LEU A 91 1.00 -18.13 -13.04
N GLU A 92 1.24 -17.09 -12.26
CA GLU A 92 1.60 -17.21 -10.84
C GLU A 92 0.48 -17.89 -10.03
N ALA A 93 -0.80 -17.56 -10.28
CA ALA A 93 -1.90 -18.25 -9.61
C ALA A 93 -2.03 -19.73 -10.00
N ALA A 94 -1.67 -20.11 -11.22
CA ALA A 94 -1.74 -21.49 -11.72
C ALA A 94 -0.55 -22.35 -11.29
N TYR A 95 0.64 -21.75 -11.23
CA TYR A 95 1.92 -22.40 -10.95
C TYR A 95 2.51 -22.02 -9.59
N GLN A 96 1.67 -21.50 -8.69
CA GLN A 96 2.08 -21.07 -7.36
C GLN A 96 2.88 -22.16 -6.64
N GLU A 97 3.85 -21.75 -5.83
CA GLU A 97 4.66 -22.67 -5.04
C GLU A 97 3.78 -23.56 -4.14
N PRO A 98 4.21 -24.78 -3.82
CA PRO A 98 3.53 -25.58 -2.81
C PRO A 98 3.34 -24.77 -1.51
N ASN A 99 2.09 -24.70 -1.03
CA ASN A 99 1.69 -23.93 0.16
C ASN A 99 1.81 -22.39 0.04
N ALA A 100 1.93 -21.87 -1.19
CA ALA A 100 1.68 -20.47 -1.50
C ALA A 100 0.24 -20.06 -1.21
N LEU A 101 0.04 -18.80 -0.80
CA LEU A 101 -1.27 -18.24 -0.47
C LEU A 101 -1.71 -17.15 -1.43
N ILE A 102 -1.93 -17.52 -2.69
CA ILE A 102 -2.57 -16.63 -3.68
C ILE A 102 -4.10 -16.82 -3.60
N ASP A 103 -4.78 -15.92 -2.89
CA ASP A 103 -6.25 -15.82 -2.93
C ASP A 103 -6.68 -15.24 -4.29
N GLN A 104 -7.15 -16.11 -5.18
CA GLN A 104 -7.54 -15.71 -6.53
C GLN A 104 -8.67 -14.68 -6.56
N ASN A 105 -9.63 -14.73 -5.64
CA ASN A 105 -10.70 -13.73 -5.64
C ASN A 105 -10.17 -12.37 -5.17
N ARG A 106 -9.27 -12.36 -4.19
CA ARG A 106 -8.55 -11.14 -3.77
C ARG A 106 -7.67 -10.60 -4.90
N LEU A 107 -6.95 -11.47 -5.61
CA LEU A 107 -6.06 -11.10 -6.72
C LEU A 107 -6.84 -10.54 -7.92
N PHE A 108 -7.89 -11.22 -8.38
CA PHE A 108 -8.57 -10.89 -9.64
C PHE A 108 -9.76 -9.94 -9.48
N CYS A 109 -10.39 -9.84 -8.31
CA CYS A 109 -11.64 -9.08 -8.17
C CYS A 109 -11.54 -7.90 -7.20
N ASN A 110 -10.53 -7.85 -6.31
CA ASN A 110 -10.45 -6.83 -5.26
C ASN A 110 -9.47 -5.71 -5.61
N LEU A 111 -10.01 -4.56 -6.04
CA LEU A 111 -9.23 -3.38 -6.41
C LEU A 111 -8.49 -2.76 -5.22
N LEU A 112 -8.97 -3.00 -3.98
CA LEU A 112 -8.45 -2.39 -2.75
C LEU A 112 -7.31 -3.19 -2.09
N SER A 113 -6.94 -4.32 -2.68
CA SER A 113 -6.01 -5.26 -2.08
C SER A 113 -4.55 -4.93 -2.40
N SER A 114 -3.63 -5.15 -1.45
CA SER A 114 -2.19 -5.05 -1.72
C SER A 114 -1.69 -6.11 -2.71
N MET A 115 -2.30 -7.29 -2.73
CA MET A 115 -1.92 -8.37 -3.64
C MET A 115 -1.91 -7.95 -5.13
N PRO A 116 -3.01 -7.45 -5.74
CA PRO A 116 -2.94 -6.92 -7.11
C PRO A 116 -2.07 -5.67 -7.23
N LEU A 117 -1.88 -4.87 -6.16
CA LEU A 117 -0.88 -3.78 -6.18
C LEU A 117 0.53 -4.33 -6.41
N ALA A 118 0.94 -5.39 -5.70
CA ALA A 118 2.24 -6.03 -5.88
C ALA A 118 2.45 -6.49 -7.33
N PHE A 119 1.44 -7.13 -7.94
CA PHE A 119 1.48 -7.52 -9.35
C PHE A 119 1.55 -6.31 -10.29
N ASN A 120 0.71 -5.30 -10.10
CA ASN A 120 0.73 -4.09 -10.94
C ASN A 120 2.06 -3.32 -10.82
N ALA A 121 2.68 -3.36 -9.64
CA ALA A 121 3.91 -2.65 -9.35
C ALA A 121 5.19 -3.42 -9.70
N CYS A 122 5.16 -4.75 -9.85
CA CYS A 122 6.38 -5.54 -10.05
C CYS A 122 6.36 -6.46 -11.28
N ALA A 123 5.19 -6.83 -11.83
CA ALA A 123 5.17 -7.70 -13.02
C ALA A 123 5.83 -7.08 -14.26
N PRO A 124 5.72 -5.75 -14.52
CA PRO A 124 6.47 -5.12 -15.62
C PRO A 124 7.99 -5.22 -15.45
N LEU A 125 8.49 -5.19 -14.21
CA LEU A 125 9.92 -5.33 -13.92
C LEU A 125 10.44 -6.73 -14.27
N ARG A 126 9.59 -7.76 -14.19
CA ARG A 126 9.96 -9.12 -14.63
C ARG A 126 10.17 -9.20 -16.14
N GLN A 127 9.44 -8.39 -16.89
CA GLN A 127 9.52 -8.33 -18.36
C GLN A 127 10.70 -7.47 -18.83
N ASP A 128 11.07 -6.45 -18.07
CA ASP A 128 12.22 -5.58 -18.33
C ASP A 128 13.15 -5.51 -17.10
N ARG A 129 14.17 -6.37 -17.11
CA ARG A 129 15.15 -6.50 -16.01
C ARG A 129 16.08 -5.31 -15.89
N ASP A 130 16.30 -4.55 -16.96
CA ASP A 130 17.10 -3.33 -16.93
C ASP A 130 16.30 -2.19 -16.27
N LEU A 131 15.00 -2.10 -16.57
CA LEU A 131 14.08 -1.23 -15.84
C LEU A 131 14.03 -1.64 -14.36
N ALA A 132 13.93 -2.93 -14.05
CA ALA A 132 13.98 -3.43 -12.67
C ALA A 132 15.24 -2.96 -11.94
N ALA A 133 16.42 -3.13 -12.55
CA ALA A 133 17.68 -2.68 -11.98
C ALA A 133 17.71 -1.16 -11.72
N ARG A 134 17.19 -0.33 -12.64
CA ARG A 134 17.10 1.12 -12.45
C ARG A 134 16.15 1.52 -11.32
N VAL A 135 14.97 0.90 -11.27
CA VAL A 135 13.97 1.15 -10.22
C VAL A 135 14.52 0.76 -8.85
N LEU A 136 15.11 -0.43 -8.71
CA LEU A 136 15.65 -0.93 -7.45
C LEU A 136 16.80 -0.06 -6.91
N ARG A 137 17.73 0.37 -7.77
CA ARG A 137 18.81 1.30 -7.37
C ARG A 137 18.28 2.66 -6.88
N SER A 138 17.11 3.08 -7.38
CA SER A 138 16.47 4.32 -6.93
C SER A 138 15.82 4.19 -5.55
N ILE A 139 15.25 3.03 -5.21
CA ILE A 139 14.54 2.83 -3.92
C ILE A 139 15.41 2.22 -2.83
N ILE A 140 16.54 1.59 -3.18
CA ILE A 140 17.56 1.09 -2.25
C ILE A 140 18.92 1.73 -2.61
N PRO A 141 19.22 2.93 -2.09
CA PRO A 141 20.48 3.62 -2.38
C PRO A 141 21.68 2.81 -1.89
N GLY A 142 22.69 2.66 -2.76
CA GLY A 142 23.96 1.98 -2.42
C GLY A 142 23.95 0.46 -2.60
N ILE A 143 22.85 -0.13 -3.11
CA ILE A 143 22.80 -1.56 -3.44
C ILE A 143 23.85 -1.93 -4.49
N ASP A 144 24.60 -3.01 -4.25
CA ASP A 144 25.53 -3.60 -5.23
C ASP A 144 24.76 -4.49 -6.22
N LEU A 145 23.91 -3.87 -7.05
CA LEU A 145 23.12 -4.58 -8.04
C LEU A 145 23.78 -4.45 -9.42
N LYS A 146 24.22 -5.57 -10.00
CA LYS A 146 24.72 -5.64 -11.38
C LYS A 146 23.58 -5.96 -12.36
N VAL A 147 22.88 -7.08 -12.16
CA VAL A 147 21.75 -7.51 -13.00
C VAL A 147 20.66 -8.19 -12.16
N VAL A 148 19.39 -7.95 -12.50
CA VAL A 148 18.27 -8.69 -11.92
C VAL A 148 18.15 -10.05 -12.61
N CYS A 149 18.24 -11.13 -11.84
CA CYS A 149 18.21 -12.50 -12.32
C CYS A 149 16.79 -13.06 -12.36
N ASP A 150 15.99 -12.79 -11.33
CA ASP A 150 14.61 -13.26 -11.25
C ASP A 150 13.73 -12.35 -10.39
N ILE A 151 12.42 -12.43 -10.62
CA ILE A 151 11.37 -11.72 -9.87
C ILE A 151 10.23 -12.71 -9.64
N LEU A 152 10.00 -13.04 -8.37
CA LEU A 152 9.09 -14.08 -7.90
C LEU A 152 7.94 -13.43 -7.11
N PHE A 153 6.73 -13.98 -7.20
CA PHE A 153 5.55 -13.48 -6.49
C PHE A 153 5.08 -14.50 -5.46
N GLU A 154 4.67 -14.02 -4.27
CA GLU A 154 4.37 -14.91 -3.13
C GLU A 154 5.52 -15.93 -2.95
N HIS A 155 6.70 -15.44 -2.59
CA HIS A 155 7.90 -16.27 -2.57
C HIS A 155 8.47 -16.43 -1.17
N SER A 156 8.93 -17.63 -0.86
CA SER A 156 9.69 -17.92 0.36
C SER A 156 11.00 -18.62 -0.02
N PRO A 157 12.18 -18.16 0.45
CA PRO A 157 13.48 -18.77 0.13
C PRO A 157 13.64 -20.20 0.67
N GLY A 158 12.71 -20.67 1.50
CA GLY A 158 12.66 -22.04 1.99
C GLY A 158 11.40 -22.25 2.82
N ARG A 159 10.25 -22.29 2.14
CA ARG A 159 8.95 -22.46 2.79
C ARG A 159 8.94 -23.73 3.64
N GLN A 160 8.56 -23.59 4.91
CA GLN A 160 8.55 -24.67 5.91
C GLN A 160 9.92 -25.31 6.19
N ASP A 161 11.01 -24.73 5.71
CA ASP A 161 12.35 -25.24 5.96
C ASP A 161 12.76 -24.91 7.40
N PRO A 162 13.04 -25.90 8.26
CA PRO A 162 13.40 -25.68 9.67
C PRO A 162 14.77 -25.00 9.82
N THR A 163 15.62 -24.99 8.80
CA THR A 163 16.87 -24.22 8.79
C THR A 163 16.63 -22.72 8.63
N LEU A 164 15.47 -22.31 8.10
CA LEU A 164 14.98 -20.93 8.07
C LEU A 164 13.97 -20.68 9.19
N THR A 165 12.80 -20.08 8.93
CA THR A 165 11.76 -19.83 9.94
C THR A 165 10.91 -21.07 10.24
N GLY A 166 10.97 -22.11 9.41
CA GLY A 166 10.20 -23.35 9.58
C GLY A 166 8.69 -23.20 9.36
N ASP A 167 8.22 -22.06 8.84
CA ASP A 167 6.80 -21.79 8.63
C ASP A 167 6.49 -21.35 7.20
N ARG A 168 5.27 -20.85 6.96
CA ARG A 168 4.80 -20.43 5.63
C ARG A 168 5.01 -18.93 5.38
N SER A 169 5.92 -18.27 6.10
CA SER A 169 6.23 -16.87 5.84
C SER A 169 6.81 -16.70 4.43
N ALA A 170 6.35 -15.66 3.73
CA ALA A 170 6.67 -15.38 2.34
C ALA A 170 6.59 -13.87 2.11
N PHE A 171 7.20 -13.40 1.03
CA PHE A 171 7.14 -12.01 0.58
C PHE A 171 6.12 -11.89 -0.55
N ASP A 172 5.41 -10.75 -0.63
CA ASP A 172 4.55 -10.44 -1.77
C ASP A 172 5.34 -10.50 -3.09
N VAL A 173 6.58 -9.98 -3.09
CA VAL A 173 7.51 -10.05 -4.23
C VAL A 173 8.93 -10.29 -3.75
N ALA A 174 9.69 -11.13 -4.44
CA ALA A 174 11.12 -11.31 -4.22
C ALA A 174 11.93 -11.02 -5.48
N PHE A 175 13.08 -10.36 -5.33
CA PHE A 175 14.04 -10.16 -6.41
C PHE A 175 15.32 -10.92 -6.08
N ILE A 176 15.81 -11.67 -7.07
CA ILE A 176 17.14 -12.28 -7.03
C ILE A 176 18.00 -11.51 -8.01
N TYR A 177 19.19 -11.07 -7.58
CA TYR A 177 20.11 -10.31 -8.43
C TYR A 177 21.54 -10.82 -8.28
N GLU A 178 22.36 -10.53 -9.29
CA GLU A 178 23.81 -10.72 -9.24
C GLU A 178 24.47 -9.42 -8.80
N ARG A 179 25.48 -9.54 -7.94
CA ARG A 179 26.34 -8.46 -7.45
C ARG A 179 27.54 -8.22 -8.35
N SER A 180 28.29 -7.15 -8.10
CA SER A 180 29.52 -6.86 -8.85
C SER A 180 30.60 -7.94 -8.72
N ASP A 181 30.64 -8.63 -7.57
CA ASP A 181 31.55 -9.74 -7.27
C ASP A 181 31.08 -11.11 -7.81
N GLY A 182 29.93 -11.15 -8.48
CA GLY A 182 29.33 -12.37 -9.04
C GLY A 182 28.51 -13.21 -8.04
N GLN A 183 28.44 -12.81 -6.78
CA GLN A 183 27.57 -13.46 -5.79
C GLN A 183 26.10 -13.06 -5.99
N ARG A 184 25.18 -13.82 -5.40
CA ARG A 184 23.75 -13.51 -5.42
C ARG A 184 23.34 -12.63 -4.25
N GLY A 185 22.47 -11.66 -4.53
CA GLY A 185 21.73 -10.90 -3.53
C GLY A 185 20.23 -11.14 -3.61
N PHE A 186 19.53 -10.80 -2.54
CA PHE A 186 18.08 -10.98 -2.40
C PHE A 186 17.37 -9.69 -1.95
N ILE A 187 16.15 -9.46 -2.42
CA ILE A 187 15.28 -8.40 -1.92
C ILE A 187 13.91 -9.01 -1.68
N GLY A 188 13.47 -9.05 -0.41
CA GLY A 188 12.11 -9.42 -0.06
C GLY A 188 11.26 -8.16 0.10
N ILE A 189 10.19 -8.03 -0.68
CA ILE A 189 9.26 -6.91 -0.63
C ILE A 189 7.92 -7.36 -0.05
N GLU A 190 7.49 -6.68 1.01
CA GLU A 190 6.12 -6.75 1.54
C GLU A 190 5.34 -5.51 1.14
N CYS A 191 4.20 -5.67 0.48
CA CYS A 191 3.35 -4.57 0.04
C CYS A 191 2.15 -4.40 0.98
N LYS A 192 1.98 -3.21 1.52
CA LYS A 192 0.74 -2.79 2.19
C LYS A 192 0.05 -1.71 1.37
N TYR A 193 -1.27 -1.83 1.21
CA TYR A 193 -2.08 -0.76 0.66
C TYR A 193 -3.04 -0.21 1.70
N THR A 194 -4.11 -0.95 2.03
CA THR A 194 -5.14 -0.50 3.00
C THR A 194 -5.13 -1.24 4.32
N GLU A 195 -4.25 -2.23 4.43
CA GLU A 195 -3.91 -2.91 5.67
C GLU A 195 -3.45 -1.90 6.74
N THR A 196 -3.64 -2.27 8.00
CA THR A 196 -3.36 -1.45 9.18
C THR A 196 -2.16 -1.94 9.98
N GLY A 197 -1.69 -3.16 9.69
CA GLY A 197 -0.73 -3.90 10.51
C GLY A 197 -1.39 -4.54 11.74
N ASN A 198 -2.65 -4.23 12.04
CA ASN A 198 -3.37 -4.71 13.22
C ASN A 198 -4.42 -5.77 12.89
N GLU A 199 -4.41 -6.30 11.67
CA GLU A 199 -5.28 -7.39 11.25
C GLU A 199 -5.17 -8.58 12.21
N PRO A 200 -6.28 -9.11 12.76
CA PRO A 200 -6.22 -10.14 13.80
C PRO A 200 -5.36 -11.33 13.40
N ALA A 201 -4.31 -11.56 14.18
CA ALA A 201 -3.44 -12.70 14.05
C ALA A 201 -3.01 -13.14 15.47
N PRO A 202 -2.95 -14.44 15.76
CA PRO A 202 -2.47 -14.93 17.04
C PRO A 202 -1.01 -14.45 17.25
N PRO A 203 -0.58 -14.22 18.50
CA PRO A 203 0.81 -13.92 18.78
C PRO A 203 1.75 -14.97 18.20
N GLU A 204 2.92 -14.54 17.75
CA GLU A 204 3.96 -15.42 17.22
C GLU A 204 4.73 -16.11 18.36
N LEU A 205 4.52 -17.42 18.49
CA LEU A 205 5.06 -18.25 19.58
C LEU A 205 6.04 -19.33 19.11
N ASN A 206 6.39 -19.38 17.83
CA ASN A 206 7.34 -20.34 17.29
C ASN A 206 8.74 -20.10 17.90
N PRO A 207 9.32 -21.10 18.60
CA PRO A 207 10.65 -20.99 19.22
C PRO A 207 11.75 -20.64 18.23
N ARG A 208 11.60 -21.03 16.95
CA ARG A 208 12.61 -20.76 15.91
C ARG A 208 12.89 -19.28 15.75
N TYR A 209 11.87 -18.43 15.91
CA TYR A 209 12.04 -16.98 15.86
C TYR A 209 12.82 -16.43 17.06
N THR A 210 12.78 -17.09 18.21
CA THR A 210 13.63 -16.72 19.35
C THR A 210 15.08 -16.98 19.00
N ASP A 211 15.40 -18.19 18.54
CA ASP A 211 16.77 -18.54 18.14
C ASP A 211 17.29 -17.58 17.05
N LEU A 212 16.48 -17.28 16.04
CA LEU A 212 16.81 -16.35 14.97
C LEU A 212 16.98 -14.91 15.48
N ALA A 213 16.09 -14.40 16.34
CA ALA A 213 16.20 -13.05 16.88
C ALA A 213 17.52 -12.86 17.64
N HIS A 214 17.90 -13.82 18.48
CA HIS A 214 19.16 -13.78 19.23
C HIS A 214 20.39 -13.89 18.33
N SER A 215 20.38 -14.81 17.37
CA SER A 215 21.55 -15.05 16.49
C SER A 215 21.71 -14.03 15.36
N SER A 216 20.65 -13.31 14.99
CA SER A 216 20.66 -12.32 13.90
C SER A 216 21.48 -11.07 14.18
N GLY A 217 21.55 -10.65 15.45
CA GLY A 217 22.06 -9.34 15.85
C GLY A 217 21.25 -8.13 15.32
N LEU A 218 20.06 -8.36 14.77
CA LEU A 218 19.21 -7.31 14.18
C LEU A 218 18.50 -6.45 15.23
N PHE A 219 18.26 -6.99 16.43
CA PHE A 219 17.40 -6.38 17.44
C PHE A 219 18.21 -5.90 18.65
N LYS A 220 17.85 -4.72 19.16
CA LYS A 220 18.40 -4.18 20.42
C LYS A 220 18.00 -5.06 21.62
N GLU A 221 16.75 -5.52 21.62
CA GLU A 221 16.17 -6.41 22.61
C GLU A 221 15.42 -7.54 21.89
N PRO A 222 16.10 -8.65 21.54
CA PRO A 222 15.52 -9.75 20.76
C PRO A 222 14.26 -10.39 21.37
N ASP A 223 14.12 -10.35 22.69
CA ASP A 223 12.99 -10.92 23.44
C ASP A 223 11.84 -9.93 23.68
N HIS A 224 11.92 -8.71 23.15
CA HIS A 224 10.90 -7.70 23.43
C HIS A 224 9.52 -8.15 22.91
N ALA A 225 8.56 -8.31 23.82
CA ALA A 225 7.27 -8.94 23.54
C ALA A 225 6.47 -8.26 22.41
N ALA A 226 6.64 -6.95 22.21
CA ALA A 226 5.98 -6.22 21.12
C ALA A 226 6.33 -6.76 19.72
N LEU A 227 7.52 -7.35 19.53
CA LEU A 227 7.93 -7.94 18.25
C LEU A 227 7.08 -9.16 17.86
N ARG A 228 6.40 -9.79 18.82
CA ARG A 228 5.62 -11.02 18.63
C ARG A 228 4.13 -10.79 18.42
N VAL A 229 3.69 -9.55 18.42
CA VAL A 229 2.28 -9.17 18.25
C VAL A 229 2.12 -8.11 17.18
N ASN A 230 0.89 -7.86 16.77
CA ASN A 230 0.61 -6.74 15.92
C ASN A 230 0.99 -5.40 16.60
N PRO A 231 1.49 -4.42 15.84
CA PRO A 231 1.60 -4.43 14.38
C PRO A 231 2.94 -4.96 13.82
N PHE A 232 3.82 -5.49 14.66
CA PHE A 232 5.20 -5.79 14.29
C PHE A 232 5.43 -7.23 13.86
N GLN A 233 4.59 -8.18 14.29
CA GLN A 233 4.87 -9.61 14.11
C GLN A 233 5.13 -10.02 12.66
N GLN A 234 4.41 -9.46 11.68
CA GLN A 234 4.65 -9.81 10.29
C GLN A 234 6.02 -9.31 9.82
N LEU A 235 6.34 -8.04 10.09
CA LEU A 235 7.66 -7.47 9.78
C LEU A 235 8.77 -8.24 10.48
N PHE A 236 8.57 -8.62 11.73
CA PHE A 236 9.51 -9.42 12.51
C PHE A 236 9.79 -10.78 11.85
N ARG A 237 8.74 -11.49 11.42
CA ARG A 237 8.85 -12.82 10.78
C ARG A 237 9.58 -12.75 9.44
N GLU A 238 9.18 -11.81 8.59
CA GLU A 238 9.77 -11.61 7.25
C GLU A 238 11.22 -11.13 7.31
N HIS A 239 11.53 -10.23 8.26
CA HIS A 239 12.90 -9.77 8.47
C HIS A 239 13.81 -10.92 8.92
N LEU A 240 13.33 -11.76 9.85
CA LEU A 240 14.06 -12.95 10.30
C LEU A 240 14.19 -14.02 9.22
N LEU A 241 13.17 -14.21 8.37
CA LEU A 241 13.27 -15.09 7.21
C LEU A 241 14.37 -14.63 6.25
N THR A 242 14.41 -13.33 5.97
CA THR A 242 15.42 -12.73 5.10
C THR A 242 16.82 -12.93 5.69
N GLN A 243 16.98 -12.66 7.00
CA GLN A 243 18.26 -12.84 7.68
C GLN A 243 18.71 -14.29 7.75
N ALA A 244 17.78 -15.23 7.98
CA ALA A 244 18.08 -16.65 8.03
C ALA A 244 18.64 -17.15 6.69
N ALA A 245 18.12 -16.65 5.56
CA ALA A 245 18.63 -17.00 4.24
C ALA A 245 20.09 -16.53 4.04
N VAL A 246 20.43 -15.33 4.52
CA VAL A 246 21.83 -14.83 4.51
C VAL A 246 22.73 -15.67 5.42
N MET A 247 22.28 -15.98 6.64
CA MET A 247 23.05 -16.80 7.60
C MET A 247 23.29 -18.23 7.10
N ARG A 248 22.36 -18.78 6.32
CA ARG A 248 22.51 -20.10 5.68
C ARG A 248 23.48 -20.08 4.50
N GLY A 249 23.79 -18.90 3.97
CA GLY A 249 24.67 -18.70 2.81
C GLY A 249 23.94 -18.77 1.47
N ASP A 250 22.61 -18.64 1.45
CA ASP A 250 21.83 -18.63 0.20
C ASP A 250 22.15 -17.39 -0.65
N TYR A 251 22.42 -16.28 0.03
CA TYR A 251 22.69 -14.97 -0.57
C TYR A 251 23.81 -14.26 0.20
N ALA A 252 24.67 -13.56 -0.54
CA ALA A 252 25.78 -12.80 0.04
C ALA A 252 25.32 -11.48 0.70
N GLU A 253 24.18 -10.93 0.27
CA GLU A 253 23.47 -9.86 0.96
C GLU A 253 21.97 -9.97 0.71
N ALA A 254 21.17 -9.34 1.57
CA ALA A 254 19.73 -9.24 1.34
C ALA A 254 19.14 -7.96 1.93
N TYR A 255 17.98 -7.54 1.43
CA TYR A 255 17.22 -6.38 1.91
C TYR A 255 15.79 -6.80 2.21
N PHE A 256 15.25 -6.39 3.36
CA PHE A 256 13.83 -6.52 3.65
C PHE A 256 13.14 -5.16 3.46
N VAL A 257 12.24 -5.08 2.49
CA VAL A 257 11.62 -3.84 2.04
C VAL A 257 10.12 -3.87 2.34
N LEU A 258 9.64 -2.87 3.07
CA LEU A 258 8.22 -2.59 3.20
C LEU A 258 7.83 -1.48 2.22
N VAL A 259 6.82 -1.73 1.38
CA VAL A 259 6.24 -0.72 0.49
C VAL A 259 4.84 -0.38 0.97
N ALA A 260 4.57 0.90 1.27
CA ALA A 260 3.23 1.35 1.65
C ALA A 260 2.97 2.83 1.30
N PRO A 261 1.73 3.25 1.03
CA PRO A 261 1.41 4.67 0.81
C PRO A 261 1.83 5.55 1.98
N ARG A 262 2.39 6.72 1.68
CA ARG A 262 2.83 7.70 2.71
C ARG A 262 1.69 8.13 3.63
N LEU A 263 0.48 8.26 3.08
CA LEU A 263 -0.70 8.67 3.84
C LEU A 263 -1.37 7.52 4.62
N ASN A 264 -0.93 6.26 4.45
CA ASN A 264 -1.33 5.18 5.35
C ASN A 264 -0.52 5.27 6.65
N HIS A 265 -0.85 6.27 7.48
CA HIS A 265 -0.11 6.57 8.71
C HIS A 265 -0.07 5.41 9.71
N LEU A 266 -1.03 4.47 9.67
CA LEU A 266 -0.99 3.30 10.56
C LEU A 266 0.20 2.40 10.23
N VAL A 267 0.40 2.12 8.94
CA VAL A 267 1.55 1.33 8.48
C VAL A 267 2.85 2.12 8.62
N GLN A 268 2.86 3.41 8.25
CA GLN A 268 4.08 4.23 8.35
C GLN A 268 4.55 4.39 9.80
N ASN A 269 3.62 4.62 10.74
CA ASN A 269 3.96 4.69 12.15
C ASN A 269 4.45 3.33 12.67
N SER A 270 3.83 2.22 12.23
CA SER A 270 4.27 0.88 12.61
C SER A 270 5.68 0.59 12.09
N ALA A 271 5.99 0.97 10.85
CA ALA A 271 7.33 0.82 10.27
C ALA A 271 8.39 1.64 11.02
N ALA A 272 8.07 2.91 11.34
CA ALA A 272 8.97 3.78 12.10
C ALA A 272 9.22 3.25 13.52
N LEU A 273 8.18 2.76 14.20
CA LEU A 273 8.31 2.15 15.53
C LEU A 273 9.06 0.82 15.47
N TYR A 274 8.80 -0.02 14.48
CA TYR A 274 9.55 -1.26 14.27
C TYR A 274 11.05 -0.98 14.09
N ALA A 275 11.41 0.02 13.28
CA ALA A 275 12.81 0.44 13.10
C ALA A 275 13.49 0.87 14.41
N CYS A 276 12.74 1.39 15.40
CA CYS A 276 13.30 1.72 16.71
C CYS A 276 13.76 0.48 17.50
N PHE A 277 13.25 -0.72 17.22
CA PHE A 277 13.73 -1.98 17.83
C PHE A 277 15.01 -2.51 17.20
N LEU A 278 15.37 -2.03 16.00
CA LEU A 278 16.49 -2.54 15.23
C LEU A 278 17.81 -1.87 15.64
N THR A 279 18.89 -2.63 15.57
CA THR A 279 20.26 -2.12 15.57
C THR A 279 20.57 -1.46 14.21
N LYS A 280 21.64 -0.66 14.16
CA LYS A 280 22.14 -0.20 12.85
C LYS A 280 22.79 -1.40 12.16
N PRO A 281 22.36 -1.78 10.93
CA PRO A 281 22.86 -2.96 10.27
C PRO A 281 24.35 -2.84 9.97
N THR A 282 25.10 -3.91 10.23
CA THR A 282 26.49 -4.10 9.82
C THR A 282 26.58 -5.11 8.68
N GLU A 283 27.79 -5.37 8.16
CA GLU A 283 28.02 -6.40 7.15
C GLU A 283 27.43 -7.75 7.58
N GLY A 284 26.74 -8.44 6.66
CA GLY A 284 26.04 -9.71 6.91
C GLY A 284 24.65 -9.57 7.56
N GLN A 285 24.26 -8.36 7.99
CA GLN A 285 22.94 -8.10 8.53
C GLN A 285 22.01 -7.48 7.48
N VAL A 286 20.77 -7.95 7.46
CA VAL A 286 19.74 -7.48 6.55
C VAL A 286 19.23 -6.10 7.02
N PRO A 287 19.35 -5.03 6.22
CA PRO A 287 18.67 -3.77 6.51
C PRO A 287 17.16 -3.90 6.29
N PHE A 288 16.40 -3.26 7.19
CA PHE A 288 14.99 -2.94 6.98
C PHE A 288 14.86 -1.61 6.23
N VAL A 289 14.17 -1.62 5.09
CA VAL A 289 13.98 -0.44 4.24
C VAL A 289 12.48 -0.15 4.13
N ASN A 290 12.04 1.02 4.58
CA ASN A 290 10.66 1.47 4.39
C ASN A 290 10.59 2.42 3.19
N VAL A 291 9.86 2.01 2.15
CA VAL A 291 9.67 2.75 0.91
C VAL A 291 8.22 3.21 0.81
N HIS A 292 8.01 4.52 0.64
CA HIS A 292 6.68 4.99 0.33
C HIS A 292 6.27 4.55 -1.08
N LEU A 293 5.01 4.15 -1.28
CA LEU A 293 4.51 3.75 -2.61
C LEU A 293 4.72 4.87 -3.64
N GLU A 294 4.62 6.12 -3.23
CA GLU A 294 4.94 7.29 -4.03
C GLU A 294 6.39 7.29 -4.54
N GLN A 295 7.37 6.88 -3.70
CA GLN A 295 8.77 6.78 -4.11
C GLN A 295 8.99 5.68 -5.14
N LEU A 296 8.26 4.56 -5.02
CA LEU A 296 8.29 3.50 -6.04
C LEU A 296 7.72 4.00 -7.38
N VAL A 297 6.62 4.74 -7.35
CA VAL A 297 6.03 5.35 -8.56
C VAL A 297 6.98 6.37 -9.18
N ASP A 298 7.60 7.24 -8.38
CA ASP A 298 8.60 8.20 -8.87
C ASP A 298 9.81 7.49 -9.47
N ALA A 299 10.27 6.37 -8.88
CA ALA A 299 11.37 5.56 -9.40
C ALA A 299 11.07 4.99 -10.80
N TYR A 300 9.81 4.58 -11.07
CA TYR A 300 9.38 4.20 -12.42
C TYR A 300 9.51 5.38 -13.40
N GLY A 301 9.07 6.57 -13.00
CA GLY A 301 9.20 7.78 -13.80
C GLY A 301 10.66 8.11 -14.12
N TRP A 302 11.54 8.08 -13.12
CA TRP A 302 12.98 8.35 -13.29
C TRP A 302 13.70 7.30 -14.11
N ALA A 303 13.19 6.06 -14.09
CA ALA A 303 13.72 4.98 -14.92
C ALA A 303 13.18 4.99 -16.37
N GLY A 304 12.36 5.98 -16.74
CA GLY A 304 11.85 6.21 -18.09
C GLY A 304 10.48 5.60 -18.38
N ALA A 305 9.84 4.96 -17.40
CA ALA A 305 8.55 4.28 -17.54
C ALA A 305 7.38 5.18 -17.11
N TYR A 306 7.28 6.36 -17.72
CA TYR A 306 6.32 7.42 -17.36
C TYR A 306 4.86 6.98 -17.40
N ASP A 307 4.45 6.26 -18.45
CA ASP A 307 3.05 5.84 -18.62
C ASP A 307 2.63 4.86 -17.51
N HIS A 308 3.52 3.93 -17.15
CA HIS A 308 3.26 2.99 -16.07
C HIS A 308 3.26 3.68 -14.70
N ALA A 309 4.17 4.63 -14.47
CA ALA A 309 4.17 5.46 -13.27
C ALA A 309 2.85 6.24 -13.14
N ALA A 310 2.39 6.88 -14.21
CA ALA A 310 1.12 7.60 -14.24
C ALA A 310 -0.07 6.67 -13.97
N ALA A 311 -0.09 5.47 -14.55
CA ALA A 311 -1.14 4.48 -14.31
C ALA A 311 -1.16 3.98 -12.85
N LEU A 312 0.00 3.74 -12.24
CA LEU A 312 0.10 3.41 -10.81
C LEU A 312 -0.38 4.56 -9.93
N HIS A 313 0.04 5.79 -10.23
CA HIS A 313 -0.41 6.98 -9.51
C HIS A 313 -1.93 7.14 -9.58
N GLU A 314 -2.49 7.15 -10.79
CA GLU A 314 -3.93 7.31 -11.04
C GLU A 314 -4.75 6.29 -10.23
N ARG A 315 -4.26 5.05 -10.21
CA ARG A 315 -4.97 3.95 -9.59
C ARG A 315 -4.86 3.94 -8.08
N TYR A 316 -3.68 4.23 -7.51
CA TYR A 316 -3.41 3.97 -6.10
C TYR A 316 -3.21 5.22 -5.23
N LEU A 317 -2.85 6.35 -5.82
CA LEU A 317 -2.32 7.53 -5.13
C LEU A 317 -2.97 8.86 -5.53
N ASP A 318 -3.84 8.89 -6.54
CA ASP A 318 -4.46 10.12 -7.02
C ASP A 318 -5.58 10.61 -6.09
N TRP A 319 -5.16 11.17 -4.95
CA TRP A 319 -6.03 11.70 -3.91
C TRP A 319 -6.81 12.95 -4.35
N SER A 320 -6.43 13.58 -5.47
CA SER A 320 -7.14 14.74 -6.01
C SER A 320 -8.58 14.38 -6.40
N LYS A 321 -8.79 13.18 -6.94
CA LYS A 321 -10.13 12.64 -7.28
C LYS A 321 -11.03 12.48 -6.05
N VAL A 322 -10.45 12.15 -4.90
CA VAL A 322 -11.18 12.05 -3.64
C VAL A 322 -11.54 13.44 -3.13
N ASP A 323 -10.58 14.37 -3.17
CA ASP A 323 -10.76 15.75 -2.72
C ASP A 323 -11.84 16.48 -3.55
N GLU A 324 -11.83 16.33 -4.87
CA GLU A 324 -12.82 16.91 -5.79
C GLU A 324 -14.25 16.49 -5.41
N VAL A 325 -14.51 15.18 -5.28
CA VAL A 325 -15.84 14.66 -4.95
C VAL A 325 -16.29 15.11 -3.54
N VAL A 326 -15.35 15.23 -2.60
CA VAL A 326 -15.66 15.76 -1.26
C VAL A 326 -16.02 17.24 -1.32
N ARG A 327 -15.26 18.06 -2.06
CA ARG A 327 -15.54 19.50 -2.23
C ARG A 327 -16.89 19.74 -2.90
N ASP A 328 -17.21 18.99 -3.94
CA ASP A 328 -18.49 19.10 -4.63
C ASP A 328 -19.65 18.77 -3.70
N ALA A 329 -19.52 17.72 -2.89
CA ALA A 329 -20.53 17.36 -1.90
C ALA A 329 -20.70 18.40 -0.79
N VAL A 330 -19.63 19.08 -0.38
CA VAL A 330 -19.68 20.18 0.59
C VAL A 330 -20.35 21.41 -0.02
N LYS A 331 -20.00 21.80 -1.25
CA LYS A 331 -20.60 22.93 -1.97
C LYS A 331 -22.10 22.74 -2.18
N ALA A 332 -22.53 21.56 -2.63
CA ALA A 332 -23.94 21.24 -2.86
C ALA A 332 -24.82 21.36 -1.60
N LYS A 333 -24.23 21.26 -0.39
CA LYS A 333 -24.96 21.49 0.87
C LYS A 333 -25.10 22.97 1.22
N ALA A 334 -24.14 23.81 0.82
CA ALA A 334 -24.16 25.24 1.12
C ALA A 334 -25.28 25.98 0.38
N GLU A 335 -25.66 25.51 -0.81
CA GLU A 335 -26.75 26.07 -1.62
C GLU A 335 -28.15 25.93 -0.99
N VAL A 336 -28.28 25.15 0.10
CA VAL A 336 -29.57 24.81 0.72
C VAL A 336 -29.93 25.74 1.90
N TRP A 337 -29.02 26.59 2.37
CA TRP A 337 -29.30 27.52 3.48
C TRP A 337 -29.64 28.94 3.02
N PRO A 338 -30.62 29.62 3.65
CA PRO A 338 -30.78 31.05 3.47
C PRO A 338 -29.52 31.75 3.96
N THR A 339 -28.88 32.52 3.10
CA THR A 339 -27.76 33.39 3.47
C THR A 339 -28.27 34.50 4.39
N GLU A 340 -27.43 35.00 5.30
CA GLU A 340 -27.71 36.25 6.00
C GLU A 340 -28.13 37.29 4.96
N LYS A 341 -29.40 37.71 5.01
CA LYS A 341 -29.84 38.87 4.23
C LYS A 341 -28.97 40.01 4.75
N GLY A 342 -28.10 40.54 3.90
CA GLY A 342 -27.48 41.83 4.20
C GLY A 342 -28.60 42.78 4.54
N GLU A 343 -28.68 43.23 5.79
CA GLU A 343 -29.50 44.39 6.10
C GLU A 343 -28.96 45.52 5.22
N GLU A 344 -29.76 45.98 4.25
CA GLU A 344 -29.50 47.27 3.63
C GLU A 344 -29.30 48.27 4.77
N PRO A 345 -28.24 49.10 4.72
CA PRO A 345 -28.00 50.07 5.77
C PRO A 345 -29.24 50.96 5.85
N LYS A 346 -30.00 50.83 6.95
CA LYS A 346 -31.13 51.72 7.24
C LYS A 346 -30.56 53.13 7.22
N THR A 347 -30.87 53.90 6.18
CA THR A 347 -30.57 55.32 6.12
C THR A 347 -31.25 55.97 7.32
N ALA A 348 -30.47 56.27 8.35
CA ALA A 348 -30.92 57.02 9.49
C ALA A 348 -31.28 58.43 8.98
N THR A 349 -32.57 58.70 8.80
CA THR A 349 -33.06 60.07 8.62
C THR A 349 -32.75 60.84 9.89
N VAL A 350 -31.66 61.61 9.85
CA VAL A 350 -31.34 62.62 10.86
C VAL A 350 -32.45 63.68 10.82
N ARG A 351 -33.29 63.72 11.86
CA ARG A 351 -34.21 64.83 12.08
C ARG A 351 -33.40 66.05 12.51
N ILE A 352 -33.22 67.00 11.60
CA ILE A 352 -32.68 68.33 11.91
C ILE A 352 -33.72 69.06 12.78
N PRO A 353 -33.37 69.55 13.99
CA PRO A 353 -34.28 70.36 14.79
C PRO A 353 -34.56 71.69 14.09
N LYS A 354 -35.84 72.06 14.00
CA LYS A 354 -36.23 73.40 13.51
C LYS A 354 -35.70 74.46 14.47
N SER A 355 -34.92 75.41 13.96
CA SER A 355 -34.54 76.63 14.65
C SER A 355 -35.79 77.44 15.01
N LYS A 356 -35.98 77.76 16.30
CA LYS A 356 -36.89 78.83 16.70
C LYS A 356 -36.20 80.17 16.39
N ALA A 357 -36.84 80.98 15.55
CA ALA A 357 -36.50 82.37 15.33
C ALA A 357 -37.32 83.25 16.28
N ALA A 358 -36.64 84.25 16.85
CA ALA A 358 -37.11 85.43 17.59
C ALA A 358 -38.00 85.20 18.82
#